data_AF-A0A9J6G820-F1
#
_entry.id   AF-A0A9J6G820-F1
#
_cell.length_a   1.000
_cell.length_b   1.000
_cell.length_c   1.000
_cell.angle_alpha   90.00
_cell.angle_beta   90.00
_cell.angle_gamma   90.00
#
_symmetry.space_group_name_H-M   'P 1'
#
loop_
_entity.id
_entity.type
_entity.pdbx_description
1 polymer ?
#
loop_
_entity_poly.entity_id
_entity_poly.type
_entity_poly.pdbx_seq_one_letter_code
_entity_poly.pdbx_strand_id
1 'polypeptide(L)'
;MTRALFTEWLMELDDDMVKKNRKICLLVDNCSDNHVEGSVLRTSSWCFFQPTAPHSFRPPEQGIIRSAKCAYRKCLIEEMLFNLHLKREKTKSTSSWRLKCSPFNGR
;
A
#
# COMPACT_ATOMS: atom_id res chain seq x y z
N MET A 1 -4.97 3.80 -10.17
CA MET A 1 -3.84 4.74 -10.25
C MET A 1 -3.57 4.93 -11.73
N THR A 2 -3.49 6.16 -12.22
CA THR A 2 -3.21 6.39 -13.65
C THR A 2 -1.72 6.13 -13.92
N ARG A 3 -1.38 5.77 -15.16
CA ARG A 3 0.02 5.53 -15.57
C ARG A 3 0.93 6.73 -15.26
N ALA A 4 0.43 7.96 -15.45
CA ALA A 4 1.16 9.19 -15.17
C ALA A 4 1.52 9.32 -13.67
N LEU A 5 0.53 9.18 -12.78
CA LEU A 5 0.76 9.23 -11.34
C LEU A 5 1.67 8.10 -10.85
N PHE A 6 1.53 6.91 -11.43
CA PHE A 6 2.42 5.80 -11.09
C PHE A 6 3.87 6.08 -11.51
N THR A 7 4.07 6.67 -12.67
CA THR A 7 5.41 7.03 -13.18
C THR A 7 6.05 8.13 -12.32
N GLU A 8 5.28 9.15 -11.94
CA GLU A 8 5.75 10.22 -11.06
C GLU A 8 6.20 9.67 -9.70
N TRP A 9 5.33 8.92 -9.01
CA TRP A 9 5.65 8.29 -7.73
C TRP A 9 6.89 7.40 -7.80
N LEU A 10 7.04 6.70 -8.91
CA LEU A 10 8.16 5.80 -9.15
C LEU A 10 9.49 6.55 -9.34
N MET A 11 9.49 7.69 -10.04
CA MET A 11 10.69 8.51 -10.19
C MET A 11 11.15 9.05 -8.84
N GLU A 12 10.21 9.49 -8.00
CA GLU A 12 10.50 9.91 -6.62
C GLU A 12 11.11 8.76 -5.80
N LEU A 13 10.56 7.53 -5.95
CA LEU A 13 11.09 6.35 -5.27
C LEU A 13 12.52 6.04 -5.71
N ASP A 14 12.83 6.05 -7.01
CA ASP A 14 14.18 5.77 -7.52
C ASP A 14 15.18 6.83 -7.07
N ASP A 15 14.81 8.11 -7.08
CA ASP A 15 15.64 9.20 -6.56
C ASP A 15 15.96 9.04 -5.07
N ASP A 16 14.98 8.60 -4.29
CA ASP A 16 15.18 8.29 -2.87
C ASP A 16 16.13 7.10 -2.66
N MET A 17 16.05 6.09 -3.52
CA MET A 17 16.93 4.92 -3.46
C MET A 17 18.35 5.26 -3.90
N VAL A 18 18.52 6.15 -4.88
CA VAL A 18 19.81 6.73 -5.28
C VAL A 18 20.42 7.50 -4.10
N LYS A 19 19.67 8.40 -3.46
CA LYS A 19 20.13 9.15 -2.28
C LYS A 19 20.56 8.24 -1.14
N LYS A 20 19.85 7.12 -0.96
CA LYS A 20 20.16 6.10 0.06
C LYS A 20 21.25 5.12 -0.38
N ASN A 21 21.75 5.21 -1.62
CA ASN A 21 22.68 4.28 -2.24
C ASN A 21 22.24 2.81 -2.12
N ARG A 22 20.95 2.53 -2.40
CA ARG A 22 20.35 1.20 -2.28
C ARG A 22 19.75 0.75 -3.59
N LYS A 23 20.14 -0.44 -4.07
CA LYS A 23 19.44 -1.12 -5.16
C LYS A 23 18.24 -1.88 -4.61
N ILE A 24 17.09 -1.71 -5.26
CA ILE A 24 15.86 -2.40 -4.90
C ILE A 24 15.29 -3.13 -6.12
N CYS A 25 14.61 -4.24 -5.86
CA CYS A 25 13.80 -4.93 -6.86
C CYS A 25 12.32 -4.69 -6.53
N LEU A 26 11.59 -4.07 -7.44
CA LEU A 26 10.16 -3.81 -7.27
C LEU A 26 9.36 -4.93 -7.94
N LEU A 27 8.60 -5.65 -7.13
CA LEU A 27 7.65 -6.68 -7.56
C LEU A 27 6.27 -6.04 -7.75
N VAL A 28 5.84 -5.87 -9.00
CA VAL A 28 4.57 -5.21 -9.36
C VAL A 28 3.60 -6.22 -9.95
N ASP A 29 2.34 -6.15 -9.53
CA ASP A 29 1.29 -6.96 -10.13
C ASP A 29 1.11 -6.60 -11.61
N ASN A 30 0.75 -7.59 -12.44
CA ASN A 30 0.61 -7.36 -13.87
C ASN A 30 -0.72 -6.69 -14.19
N CYS A 31 -0.78 -5.39 -13.93
CA CYS A 31 -1.89 -4.54 -14.32
C CYS A 31 -1.51 -3.74 -15.57
N SER A 32 -2.40 -3.68 -16.56
CA SER A 32 -2.21 -2.97 -17.83
C SER A 32 -1.78 -1.51 -17.65
N ASP A 33 -2.26 -0.88 -16.58
CA ASP A 33 -2.05 0.54 -16.28
C ASP A 33 -0.67 0.83 -15.66
N ASN A 34 0.06 -0.23 -15.29
CA ASN A 34 1.37 -0.18 -14.64
C ASN A 34 2.53 -0.44 -15.61
N HIS A 35 2.26 -0.57 -16.91
CA HIS A 35 3.31 -0.74 -17.92
C HIS A 35 4.04 0.60 -18.16
N VAL A 36 5.07 0.84 -17.35
CA VAL A 36 6.04 1.92 -17.56
C VAL A 36 7.23 1.32 -18.28
N GLU A 37 7.67 1.95 -19.35
CA GLU A 37 8.83 1.51 -20.11
C GLU A 37 10.06 1.65 -19.19
N GLY A 38 10.69 0.53 -18.84
CA GLY A 38 11.70 0.44 -17.78
C GLY A 38 13.03 1.19 -18.05
N SER A 39 13.09 1.99 -19.10
CA SER A 39 14.28 2.69 -19.58
C SER A 39 14.63 3.97 -18.79
N VAL A 40 13.83 4.36 -17.79
CA VAL A 40 13.96 5.67 -17.12
C VAL A 40 14.64 5.61 -15.74
N LEU A 41 14.79 4.43 -15.13
CA LEU A 41 15.24 4.33 -13.73
C LEU A 41 16.69 3.88 -13.58
N ARG A 42 17.39 4.45 -12.60
CA ARG A 42 18.86 4.33 -12.43
C ARG A 42 19.26 3.21 -11.49
N THR A 43 18.42 2.89 -10.49
CA THR A 43 18.83 2.04 -9.36
C THR A 43 17.86 0.89 -9.08
N SER A 44 16.59 1.01 -9.45
CA SER A 44 15.59 -0.05 -9.26
C SER A 44 15.47 -1.02 -10.45
N SER A 45 15.52 -2.33 -10.19
CA SER A 45 15.16 -3.37 -11.17
C SER A 45 13.67 -3.74 -11.05
N TRP A 46 13.03 -4.04 -12.18
CA TRP A 46 11.60 -4.38 -12.23
C TRP A 46 11.36 -5.86 -12.46
N CYS A 47 10.47 -6.42 -11.66
CA CYS A 47 9.95 -7.75 -11.87
C CYS A 47 8.42 -7.69 -11.87
N PHE A 48 7.82 -7.93 -13.04
CA PHE A 48 6.38 -8.11 -13.14
C PHE A 48 6.02 -9.58 -12.93
N PHE A 49 4.93 -9.82 -12.23
CA PHE A 49 4.34 -11.15 -12.20
C PHE A 49 3.80 -11.52 -13.59
N GLN A 50 3.75 -12.80 -13.92
CA GLN A 50 3.02 -13.22 -15.11
C GLN A 50 1.51 -12.96 -14.91
N PRO A 51 0.74 -12.61 -15.96
CA PRO A 51 -0.71 -12.41 -15.83
C PRO A 51 -1.43 -13.64 -15.30
N THR A 52 -0.89 -14.83 -15.56
CA THR A 52 -1.41 -16.12 -15.12
C THR A 52 -0.82 -16.60 -13.79
N ALA A 53 0.02 -15.79 -13.13
CA ALA A 53 0.66 -16.19 -11.90
C ALA A 53 -0.40 -16.49 -10.82
N PRO A 54 -0.31 -17.65 -10.13
CA PRO A 54 -1.28 -18.01 -9.12
C PRO A 54 -1.25 -16.99 -7.97
N HIS A 55 -2.40 -16.76 -7.34
CA HIS A 55 -2.52 -15.87 -6.16
C HIS A 55 -1.52 -16.24 -5.06
N SER A 56 -1.21 -17.53 -4.90
CA SER A 56 -0.21 -17.99 -3.94
C SER A 56 1.20 -17.45 -4.20
N PHE A 57 1.55 -17.02 -5.42
CA PHE A 57 2.85 -16.44 -5.75
C PHE A 57 2.88 -14.91 -5.65
N ARG A 58 1.70 -14.26 -5.61
CA ARG A 58 1.61 -12.80 -5.51
C ARG A 58 1.68 -12.36 -4.04
N PRO A 59 2.72 -11.61 -3.62
CA PRO A 59 2.88 -11.18 -2.22
C PRO A 59 1.65 -10.46 -1.64
N PRO A 60 0.95 -9.58 -2.38
CA PRO A 60 -0.27 -8.95 -1.87
C PRO A 60 -1.35 -9.97 -1.43
N GLU A 61 -1.47 -11.05 -2.19
CA GLU A 61 -2.45 -12.12 -2.02
C GLU A 61 -2.03 -13.13 -0.93
N GLN A 62 -0.74 -13.20 -0.59
CA GLN A 62 -0.21 -14.03 0.50
C GLN A 62 -0.51 -13.51 1.92
N GLY A 63 -1.34 -12.46 2.04
CA GLY A 63 -1.85 -12.02 3.33
C GLY A 63 -1.60 -10.56 3.64
N ILE A 64 -0.82 -9.83 2.83
CA ILE A 64 -0.64 -8.38 3.01
C ILE A 64 -2.00 -7.66 2.92
N ILE A 65 -2.78 -7.94 1.88
CA ILE A 65 -4.12 -7.37 1.71
C ILE A 65 -5.05 -7.78 2.85
N ARG A 66 -4.98 -9.06 3.27
CA ARG A 66 -5.79 -9.58 4.37
C ARG A 66 -5.48 -8.86 5.68
N SER A 67 -4.21 -8.73 6.05
CA SER A 67 -3.77 -8.07 7.27
C SER A 67 -4.16 -6.60 7.30
N ALA A 68 -3.99 -5.88 6.18
CA ALA A 68 -4.42 -4.49 6.06
C ALA A 68 -5.95 -4.35 6.23
N LYS A 69 -6.74 -5.20 5.56
CA LYS A 69 -8.21 -5.21 5.70
C LYS A 69 -8.64 -5.54 7.14
N CYS A 70 -7.98 -6.49 7.79
CA CYS A 70 -8.25 -6.85 9.18
C CYS A 70 -7.97 -5.68 10.12
N ALA A 71 -6.82 -5.01 9.98
CA ALA A 71 -6.47 -3.84 10.79
C ALA A 71 -7.49 -2.71 10.59
N TYR A 72 -7.82 -2.37 9.34
CA TYR A 72 -8.81 -1.35 9.03
C TYR A 72 -10.19 -1.64 9.64
N ARG A 73 -10.68 -2.88 9.53
CA ARG A 73 -11.96 -3.29 10.13
C ARG A 73 -11.95 -3.20 11.64
N LYS A 74 -10.84 -3.57 12.31
CA LYS A 74 -10.71 -3.42 13.76
C LYS A 74 -10.83 -1.95 14.16
N CYS A 75 -10.08 -1.06 13.50
CA CYS A 75 -10.15 0.38 13.77
C CYS A 75 -11.57 0.94 13.57
N LEU A 76 -12.26 0.55 12.49
CA LEU A 76 -13.64 0.97 12.25
C LEU A 76 -14.60 0.51 13.35
N ILE A 77 -14.48 -0.75 13.79
CA ILE A 77 -15.34 -1.29 14.86
C ILE A 77 -15.05 -0.57 16.17
N GLU A 78 -13.78 -0.34 16.51
CA GLU A 78 -13.40 0.43 17.70
C GLU A 78 -13.95 1.86 17.66
N GLU A 79 -13.91 2.53 16.51
CA GLU A 79 -14.49 3.86 16.31
C GLU A 79 -16.02 3.83 16.49
N MET A 80 -16.70 2.84 15.90
CA MET A 80 -18.15 2.67 16.06
C MET A 80 -18.54 2.42 17.51
N LEU A 81 -17.82 1.54 18.20
CA LEU A 81 -18.04 1.25 19.63
C LEU A 81 -17.81 2.51 20.47
N PHE A 82 -16.72 3.24 20.24
CA PHE A 82 -16.43 4.48 20.95
C PHE A 82 -17.56 5.52 20.78
N ASN A 83 -18.05 5.69 19.57
CA ASN A 83 -19.15 6.62 19.27
C ASN A 83 -20.48 6.20 19.91
N LEU A 84 -20.78 4.90 19.93
CA LEU A 84 -21.96 4.36 20.61
C LEU A 84 -21.89 4.59 22.13
N HIS A 85 -20.75 4.35 22.76
CA HIS A 85 -20.56 4.57 24.20
C HIS A 85 -20.71 6.05 24.59
N LEU A 86 -20.28 6.98 23.72
CA LEU A 86 -20.36 8.42 23.97
C LEU A 86 -21.72 9.03 23.60
N LYS A 87 -22.70 8.25 23.14
CA LYS A 87 -24.00 8.74 22.61
C LYS A 87 -23.86 9.91 21.62
N ARG A 88 -22.75 9.95 20.86
CA ARG A 88 -22.57 10.99 19.85
C ARG A 88 -23.47 10.67 18.66
N GLU A 89 -24.44 11.54 18.36
CA GLU A 89 -25.06 11.55 17.04
C GLU A 89 -23.98 11.82 15.97
N LYS A 90 -24.21 11.29 14.77
CA LYS A 90 -23.28 11.33 13.63
C LYS A 90 -23.04 12.77 13.15
N THR A 91 -22.26 13.56 13.89
CA THR A 91 -21.58 14.71 13.31
C THR A 91 -20.46 14.15 12.45
N LYS A 92 -20.50 14.42 11.14
CA LYS A 92 -19.54 13.98 10.12
C LYS A 92 -18.11 14.06 10.71
N SER A 93 -17.59 12.90 11.13
CA SER A 93 -16.27 12.81 11.74
C SER A 93 -15.26 13.10 10.63
N THR A 94 -14.63 14.27 10.71
CA THR A 94 -13.38 14.55 9.99
C THR A 94 -12.30 13.71 10.66
N SER A 95 -12.25 12.42 10.31
CA SER A 95 -11.32 11.46 10.90
C SER A 95 -9.89 11.86 10.54
N SER A 96 -9.19 12.49 11.48
CA SER A 96 -7.74 12.60 11.44
C SER A 96 -7.17 11.21 11.72
N TRP A 97 -6.96 10.44 10.66
CA TRP A 97 -6.42 9.06 10.68
C TRP A 97 -5.01 8.94 11.26
N ARG A 98 -4.43 10.02 11.79
CA ARG A 98 -2.99 10.15 12.05
C ARG A 98 -2.55 9.67 13.44
N LEU A 99 -3.44 9.22 14.34
CA LEU A 99 -3.05 9.06 15.75
C LEU A 99 -3.34 7.73 16.47
N LYS A 100 -3.96 6.71 15.88
CA LYS A 100 -4.30 5.48 16.66
C LYS A 100 -4.23 4.15 15.90
N CYS A 101 -3.22 3.95 15.06
CA CYS A 101 -2.82 2.59 14.70
C CYS A 101 -1.48 2.32 15.35
N SER A 102 -1.49 1.74 16.56
CA SER A 102 -0.28 1.19 17.18
C SER A 102 0.40 0.24 16.19
N PRO A 103 1.74 0.24 16.11
CA PRO A 103 2.46 -0.61 15.18
C PRO A 103 2.09 -2.07 15.45
N PHE A 104 1.86 -2.78 14.36
CA PHE A 104 1.66 -4.21 14.29
C PHE A 104 2.85 -4.90 14.97
N ASN A 105 2.74 -5.19 16.27
CA ASN A 105 3.70 -6.04 16.98
C ASN A 105 3.45 -7.48 16.52
N GLY A 106 4.13 -7.85 15.43
CA GLY A 106 4.29 -9.23 15.03
C GLY A 106 5.03 -9.98 16.14
N ARG A 107 4.32 -10.90 16.78
CA ARG A 107 4.94 -12.10 17.35
C ARG A 107 4.94 -13.17 16.27
#